data_AF-A0A413TIY4-F1
#
_entry.id   AF-A0A413TIY4-F1
#
_cell.length_a   1.000
_cell.length_b   1.000
_cell.length_c   1.000
_cell.angle_alpha   90.00
_cell.angle_beta   90.00
_cell.angle_gamma   90.00
#
_symmetry.space_group_name_H-M   'P 1'
#
loop_
_entity.id
_entity.type
_entity.pdbx_description
1 polymer ?
#
loop_
_entity_poly.entity_id
_entity_poly.type
_entity_poly.pdbx_seq_one_letter_code
_entity_poly.pdbx_strand_id
1 'polypeptide(L)'
;MTETDLLVIVPHEDDELAIAGAMIYGAVQQKMNIKVVFVTNGDYYRHEGIIRIREAEEALGELGVAPENIIFLGYGDQTQTRHLYNSVPEEIVASYNGNIRTYGTDKHPEFAMTEYGVHHAYTRANYKNDIKAVIQKFYPSILVTTDWDNHMDHLALSLMVDEVLGELLREDTSYHPLVLKAQAYNGKWEGHPDYYSENNVTELVNEADGTDHIHSLDKWEERIRFSVPDQCKTALLKRNILYKAAKKYRSQSVDLKAIQFINLDMVYWRRPTESLSYRAKIETSSGNAAYLNDFKCVDCSDIIHGMWVYDAGIWIPEKTDAEKKIVVTLEKKARIREIHLFENPDEDCIIHRIKITFGNGCVIHTGELNHDGSRTVIKVPEMELTERVELVLEEVEGSAAGLTEIEIYETIREIEDYRLPLPLWNETPENYRKIGNFYGCRMEQKWFKFVSFGRVRLWPDKYFLMKRYPELKEKESFLVFWKAYFRFVSEKLSEKKKQ
;
A
#
# COMPACT_ATOMS: atom_id res chain seq x y z
N MET A 1 -23.01 -8.85 12.67
CA MET A 1 -21.87 -8.01 13.09
C MET A 1 -22.10 -6.65 12.49
N THR A 2 -21.81 -5.54 13.17
CA THR A 2 -21.86 -4.23 12.52
C THR A 2 -20.66 -4.17 11.59
N GLU A 3 -20.89 -4.21 10.28
CA GLU A 3 -19.83 -4.12 9.27
C GLU A 3 -18.98 -2.86 9.49
N THR A 4 -17.68 -2.98 9.24
CA THR A 4 -16.77 -1.84 9.25
C THR A 4 -16.95 -1.10 7.93
N ASP A 5 -17.23 0.21 7.97
CA ASP A 5 -17.38 0.98 6.73
C ASP A 5 -16.00 1.15 6.05
N LEU A 6 -14.95 1.44 6.83
CA LEU A 6 -13.58 1.67 6.33
C LEU A 6 -12.52 0.97 7.22
N LEU A 7 -11.72 0.09 6.61
CA LEU A 7 -10.49 -0.45 7.21
C LEU A 7 -9.29 0.15 6.49
N VAL A 8 -8.41 0.80 7.22
CA VAL A 8 -7.10 1.25 6.74
C VAL A 8 -6.04 0.33 7.33
N ILE A 9 -5.25 -0.34 6.50
CA ILE A 9 -4.13 -1.17 6.94
C ILE A 9 -2.84 -0.63 6.34
N VAL A 10 -1.86 -0.32 7.18
CA VAL A 10 -0.59 0.28 6.76
C VAL A 10 0.62 -0.41 7.40
N PRO A 11 1.81 -0.29 6.80
CA PRO A 11 3.01 -0.96 7.29
C PRO A 11 3.48 -0.42 8.64
N HIS A 12 3.77 0.88 8.73
CA HIS A 12 4.34 1.51 9.93
C HIS A 12 3.47 2.64 10.47
N GLU A 13 3.72 3.01 11.73
CA GLU A 13 3.07 4.15 12.37
C GLU A 13 3.58 5.49 11.84
N ASP A 14 2.79 6.11 10.95
CA ASP A 14 2.90 7.42 10.28
C ASP A 14 2.43 7.35 8.82
N ASP A 15 2.51 6.17 8.21
CA ASP A 15 2.04 5.90 6.85
C ASP A 15 0.54 6.15 6.68
N GLU A 16 -0.26 5.99 7.74
CA GLU A 16 -1.70 6.23 7.69
C GLU A 16 -2.02 7.68 7.33
N LEU A 17 -1.14 8.63 7.67
CA LEU A 17 -1.33 10.03 7.29
C LEU A 17 -1.12 10.25 5.80
N ALA A 18 -0.08 9.63 5.22
CA ALA A 18 0.26 9.76 3.80
C ALA A 18 -0.70 8.96 2.90
N ILE A 19 -1.09 7.75 3.33
CA ILE A 19 -1.99 6.86 2.57
C ILE A 19 -3.45 7.28 2.73
N ALA A 20 -3.88 7.67 3.95
CA ALA A 20 -5.31 7.77 4.27
C ALA A 20 -5.68 8.95 5.18
N GLY A 21 -4.79 9.88 5.52
CA GLY A 21 -5.03 10.86 6.59
C GLY A 21 -6.32 11.69 6.40
N ALA A 22 -6.52 12.24 5.19
CA ALA A 22 -7.74 12.97 4.86
C ALA A 22 -8.97 12.06 4.79
N MET A 23 -8.79 10.82 4.34
CA MET A 23 -9.85 9.82 4.23
C MET A 23 -10.36 9.38 5.60
N ILE A 24 -9.45 9.09 6.54
CA ILE A 24 -9.75 8.80 7.94
C ILE A 24 -10.53 9.97 8.55
N TYR A 25 -10.02 11.20 8.41
CA TYR A 25 -10.71 12.37 8.95
C TYR A 25 -12.12 12.55 8.36
N GLY A 26 -12.27 12.40 7.04
CA GLY A 26 -13.56 12.45 6.34
C GLY A 26 -14.54 11.39 6.85
N ALA A 27 -14.08 10.13 6.98
CA ALA A 27 -14.87 9.03 7.50
C ALA A 27 -15.37 9.29 8.94
N VAL A 28 -14.51 9.83 9.81
CA VAL A 28 -14.87 10.24 11.17
C VAL A 28 -15.97 11.33 11.13
N GLN A 29 -15.84 12.35 10.28
CA GLN A 29 -16.85 13.40 10.16
C GLN A 29 -18.20 12.85 9.68
N GLN A 30 -18.18 11.81 8.85
CA GLN A 30 -19.36 11.12 8.37
C GLN A 30 -19.91 10.06 9.34
N LYS A 31 -19.30 9.90 10.53
CA LYS A 31 -19.67 8.88 11.53
C LYS A 31 -19.65 7.47 10.95
N MET A 32 -18.66 7.19 10.11
CA MET A 32 -18.39 5.84 9.63
C MET A 32 -17.74 5.01 10.73
N ASN A 33 -18.06 3.72 10.77
CA ASN A 33 -17.36 2.75 11.59
C ASN A 33 -16.00 2.47 10.95
N ILE A 34 -14.92 2.94 11.57
CA ILE A 34 -13.57 2.86 11.02
C ILE A 34 -12.65 2.02 11.88
N LYS A 35 -11.65 1.42 11.24
CA LYS A 35 -10.53 0.73 11.88
C LYS A 35 -9.22 1.11 11.18
N VAL A 36 -8.18 1.38 11.96
CA VAL A 36 -6.83 1.66 11.46
C VAL A 36 -5.88 0.60 12.04
N VAL A 37 -5.16 -0.09 11.17
CA VAL A 37 -4.32 -1.24 11.51
C VAL A 37 -2.89 -0.94 11.10
N PHE A 38 -1.98 -1.08 12.05
CA PHE A 38 -0.54 -1.01 11.83
C PHE A 38 0.04 -2.42 11.88
N VAL A 39 0.75 -2.81 10.83
CA VAL A 39 1.26 -4.18 10.72
C VAL A 39 2.56 -4.36 11.49
N THR A 40 3.46 -3.38 11.39
CA THR A 40 4.72 -3.35 12.12
C THR A 40 4.72 -2.24 13.16
N ASN A 41 5.64 -2.32 14.12
CA ASN A 41 5.85 -1.27 15.13
C ASN A 41 6.90 -0.23 14.71
N GLY A 42 7.34 -0.22 13.44
CA GLY A 42 8.30 0.77 12.95
C GLY A 42 9.59 0.84 13.77
N ASP A 43 10.04 -0.31 14.30
CA ASP A 43 11.03 -0.43 15.36
C ASP A 43 12.45 -0.75 14.85
N TYR A 44 12.79 -0.30 13.63
CA TYR A 44 14.13 -0.46 13.03
C TYR A 44 15.23 -0.19 14.06
N TYR A 45 15.07 0.89 14.83
CA TYR A 45 15.78 1.07 16.08
C TYR A 45 14.94 0.55 17.27
N ARG A 46 15.46 -0.47 17.98
CA ARG A 46 14.85 -1.14 19.16
C ARG A 46 14.03 -0.28 20.15
N HIS A 47 14.36 1.00 20.33
CA HIS A 47 13.69 1.87 21.31
C HIS A 47 12.47 2.62 20.74
N GLU A 48 12.22 2.52 19.43
CA GLU A 48 11.19 3.31 18.75
C GLU A 48 9.80 2.68 18.83
N GLY A 49 9.66 1.35 18.83
CA GLY A 49 8.33 0.72 18.70
C GLY A 49 7.28 1.17 19.73
N ILE A 50 7.60 1.11 21.02
CA ILE A 50 6.68 1.58 22.07
C ILE A 50 6.40 3.10 21.99
N ILE A 51 7.37 3.88 21.47
CA ILE A 51 7.18 5.32 21.25
C ILE A 51 6.22 5.54 20.09
N ARG A 52 6.44 4.86 18.96
CA ARG A 52 5.65 4.97 17.74
C ARG A 52 4.20 4.52 17.93
N ILE A 53 3.95 3.43 18.66
CA ILE A 53 2.59 3.02 19.05
C ILE A 53 1.83 4.18 19.74
N ARG A 54 2.47 4.83 20.71
CA ARG A 54 1.85 5.96 21.43
C ARG A 54 1.68 7.20 20.55
N GLU A 55 2.65 7.46 19.68
CA GLU A 55 2.57 8.57 18.73
C GLU A 55 1.42 8.37 17.74
N ALA A 56 1.17 7.13 17.30
CA ALA A 56 0.02 6.77 16.45
C ALA A 56 -1.31 6.96 17.16
N GLU A 57 -1.43 6.51 18.41
CA GLU A 57 -2.61 6.75 19.24
C GLU A 57 -2.92 8.24 19.37
N GLU A 58 -1.90 9.06 19.63
CA GLU A 58 -2.05 10.52 19.71
C GLU A 58 -2.40 11.15 18.35
N ALA A 59 -1.78 10.70 17.25
CA ALA A 59 -2.00 11.22 15.90
C ALA A 59 -3.43 10.94 15.42
N LEU A 60 -3.87 9.69 15.54
CA LEU A 60 -5.22 9.27 15.18
C LEU A 60 -6.28 9.88 16.11
N GLY A 61 -5.94 10.10 17.39
CA GLY A 61 -6.77 10.87 18.32
C GLY A 61 -7.02 12.31 17.85
N GLU A 62 -6.04 12.99 17.24
CA GLU A 62 -6.24 14.32 16.64
C GLU A 62 -7.19 14.28 15.42
N LEU A 63 -7.24 13.16 14.69
CA LEU A 63 -8.18 12.94 13.60
C LEU A 63 -9.58 12.51 14.08
N GLY A 64 -9.73 12.24 15.38
CA GLY A 64 -10.99 11.85 16.02
C GLY A 64 -11.26 10.34 16.00
N VAL A 65 -10.24 9.52 15.75
CA VAL A 65 -10.34 8.06 15.86
C VAL A 65 -10.30 7.66 17.34
N ALA A 66 -11.24 6.81 17.76
CA ALA A 66 -11.27 6.28 19.12
C ALA A 66 -10.17 5.22 19.32
N PRO A 67 -9.55 5.11 20.52
CA PRO A 67 -8.47 4.15 20.76
C PRO A 67 -8.81 2.70 20.41
N GLU A 68 -10.04 2.25 20.63
CA GLU A 68 -10.54 0.91 20.30
C GLU A 68 -10.67 0.63 18.78
N ASN A 69 -10.46 1.66 17.96
CA ASN A 69 -10.44 1.58 16.50
C ASN A 69 -9.02 1.59 15.94
N ILE A 70 -8.00 1.65 16.82
CA ILE A 70 -6.59 1.56 16.46
C ILE A 70 -6.12 0.16 16.83
N ILE A 71 -5.45 -0.53 15.91
CA ILE A 71 -5.04 -1.93 16.06
C ILE A 71 -3.59 -2.06 15.63
N PHE A 72 -2.79 -2.78 16.41
CA PHE A 72 -1.41 -3.12 16.09
C PHE A 72 -1.30 -4.63 15.90
N LEU A 73 -0.70 -5.11 14.80
CA LEU A 73 -0.33 -6.52 14.67
C LEU A 73 1.01 -6.82 15.36
N GLY A 74 1.86 -5.80 15.50
CA GLY A 74 3.04 -5.85 16.37
C GLY A 74 4.28 -6.49 15.74
N TYR A 75 4.33 -6.66 14.42
CA TYR A 75 5.51 -7.20 13.73
C TYR A 75 6.69 -6.22 13.78
N GLY A 76 7.90 -6.73 13.57
CA GLY A 76 9.11 -5.93 13.54
C GLY A 76 9.33 -5.30 12.18
N ASP A 77 9.96 -4.13 12.17
CA ASP A 77 10.32 -3.37 10.99
C ASP A 77 11.55 -3.98 10.28
N GLN A 78 11.40 -4.23 8.98
CA GLN A 78 12.39 -4.81 8.08
C GLN A 78 13.00 -6.15 8.54
N THR A 79 13.78 -6.77 7.65
CA THR A 79 14.60 -7.95 7.94
C THR A 79 15.99 -7.77 7.33
N GLN A 80 16.98 -8.57 7.73
CA GLN A 80 18.37 -8.37 7.28
C GLN A 80 18.72 -9.11 5.98
N THR A 81 18.25 -10.35 5.79
CA THR A 81 18.74 -11.24 4.73
C THR A 81 17.65 -11.77 3.82
N ARG A 82 16.46 -12.04 4.37
CA ARG A 82 15.27 -12.46 3.62
C ARG A 82 14.05 -11.90 4.33
N HIS A 83 13.14 -11.34 3.55
CA HIS A 83 11.89 -10.85 4.09
C HIS A 83 11.00 -12.00 4.56
N LEU A 84 10.31 -11.78 5.66
CA LEU A 84 9.26 -12.64 6.20
C LEU A 84 8.32 -13.17 5.12
N TYR A 85 7.92 -12.29 4.20
CA TYR A 85 7.05 -12.59 3.08
C TYR A 85 7.58 -13.70 2.15
N ASN A 86 8.88 -13.68 1.83
CA ASN A 86 9.53 -14.66 0.94
C ASN A 86 10.03 -15.92 1.69
N SER A 87 9.77 -16.04 3.00
CA SER A 87 10.25 -17.13 3.83
C SER A 87 9.32 -18.33 3.79
N VAL A 88 9.81 -19.53 4.13
CA VAL A 88 8.93 -20.70 4.21
C VAL A 88 7.91 -20.52 5.36
N PRO A 89 6.67 -21.05 5.25
CA PRO A 89 5.56 -20.63 6.11
C PRO A 89 5.82 -20.59 7.62
N GLU A 90 6.52 -21.59 8.15
CA GLU A 90 6.76 -21.77 9.60
C GLU A 90 8.17 -21.32 10.03
N GLU A 91 9.00 -20.81 9.12
CA GLU A 91 10.34 -20.31 9.47
C GLU A 91 10.23 -19.04 10.30
N ILE A 92 10.90 -19.03 11.46
CA ILE A 92 11.01 -17.85 12.31
C ILE A 92 12.09 -16.94 11.73
N VAL A 93 11.69 -15.72 11.38
CA VAL A 93 12.56 -14.68 10.84
C VAL A 93 12.75 -13.59 11.89
N ALA A 94 13.99 -13.16 12.09
CA ALA A 94 14.27 -12.02 12.95
C ALA A 94 14.09 -10.70 12.17
N SER A 95 13.44 -9.72 12.79
CA SER A 95 13.40 -8.36 12.24
C SER A 95 14.79 -7.71 12.26
N TYR A 96 14.93 -6.53 11.66
CA TYR A 96 16.22 -5.83 11.60
C TYR A 96 16.86 -5.66 12.99
N ASN A 97 16.05 -5.37 14.02
CA ASN A 97 16.49 -5.18 15.40
C ASN A 97 16.62 -6.47 16.25
N GLY A 98 16.35 -7.63 15.64
CA GLY A 98 16.48 -8.95 16.25
C GLY A 98 15.23 -9.48 16.99
N ASN A 99 14.09 -8.78 16.91
CA ASN A 99 12.83 -9.30 17.45
C ASN A 99 12.32 -10.48 16.61
N ILE A 100 11.64 -11.43 17.26
CA ILE A 100 11.11 -12.65 16.62
C ILE A 100 9.64 -12.93 16.99
N ARG A 101 9.02 -12.01 17.74
CA ARG A 101 7.65 -12.15 18.22
C ARG A 101 6.94 -10.81 18.26
N THR A 102 5.64 -10.84 17.99
CA THR A 102 4.78 -9.66 18.04
C THR A 102 4.76 -9.06 19.43
N TYR A 103 4.52 -7.76 19.51
CA TYR A 103 4.32 -7.07 20.79
C TYR A 103 3.53 -5.78 20.60
N GLY A 104 2.81 -5.38 21.66
CA GLY A 104 2.20 -4.07 21.83
C GLY A 104 2.68 -3.38 23.11
N THR A 105 1.83 -2.55 23.69
CA THR A 105 2.06 -1.94 25.02
C THR A 105 1.15 -2.56 26.07
N ASP A 106 1.47 -2.40 27.36
CA ASP A 106 0.60 -2.89 28.45
C ASP A 106 -0.84 -2.34 28.38
N LYS A 107 -1.04 -1.15 27.82
CA LYS A 107 -2.35 -0.51 27.67
C LYS A 107 -3.03 -0.83 26.35
N HIS A 108 -2.25 -1.25 25.37
CA HIS A 108 -2.68 -1.54 24.01
C HIS A 108 -1.91 -2.77 23.51
N PRO A 109 -2.28 -3.97 23.99
CA PRO A 109 -1.68 -5.21 23.49
C PRO A 109 -1.96 -5.35 22.00
N GLU A 110 -1.06 -6.02 21.28
CA GLU A 110 -1.27 -6.27 19.86
C GLU A 110 -2.42 -7.26 19.62
N PHE A 111 -2.87 -7.34 18.37
CA PHE A 111 -4.00 -8.13 17.94
C PHE A 111 -3.89 -9.60 18.37
N ALA A 112 -2.76 -10.25 18.11
CA ALA A 112 -2.56 -11.65 18.46
C ALA A 112 -2.69 -11.91 19.98
N MET A 113 -2.11 -11.04 20.80
CA MET A 113 -2.25 -11.12 22.26
C MET A 113 -3.70 -10.91 22.70
N THR A 114 -4.42 -9.99 22.06
CA THR A 114 -5.83 -9.69 22.38
C THR A 114 -6.78 -10.82 21.98
N GLU A 115 -6.60 -11.39 20.79
CA GLU A 115 -7.49 -12.42 20.24
C GLU A 115 -7.17 -13.83 20.75
N TYR A 116 -5.87 -14.14 20.91
CA TYR A 116 -5.39 -15.50 21.17
C TYR A 116 -4.68 -15.67 22.52
N GLY A 117 -4.38 -14.56 23.22
CA GLY A 117 -3.66 -14.60 24.49
C GLY A 117 -2.17 -14.95 24.37
N VAL A 118 -1.62 -14.92 23.14
CA VAL A 118 -0.22 -15.27 22.86
C VAL A 118 0.40 -14.30 21.86
N HIS A 119 1.67 -13.96 22.08
CA HIS A 119 2.49 -13.27 21.07
C HIS A 119 2.81 -14.24 19.93
N HIS A 120 2.56 -13.84 18.69
CA HIS A 120 2.87 -14.67 17.52
C HIS A 120 4.34 -14.59 17.15
N ALA A 121 4.90 -15.72 16.70
CA ALA A 121 6.24 -15.73 16.13
C ALA A 121 6.24 -15.06 14.75
N TYR A 122 7.35 -14.42 14.39
CA TYR A 122 7.55 -13.83 13.06
C TYR A 122 7.76 -14.91 12.00
N THR A 123 6.65 -15.48 11.55
CA THR A 123 6.60 -16.47 10.47
C THR A 123 5.63 -15.99 9.40
N ARG A 124 5.87 -16.35 8.14
CA ARG A 124 5.01 -15.94 7.02
C ARG A 124 3.56 -16.38 7.25
N ALA A 125 3.38 -17.58 7.81
CA ALA A 125 2.08 -18.13 8.15
C ALA A 125 1.33 -17.24 9.16
N ASN A 126 1.95 -16.87 10.29
CA ASN A 126 1.31 -16.00 11.26
C ASN A 126 1.01 -14.62 10.67
N TYR A 127 1.95 -14.04 9.90
CA TYR A 127 1.76 -12.73 9.28
C TYR A 127 0.55 -12.70 8.36
N LYS A 128 0.42 -13.71 7.49
CA LYS A 128 -0.76 -13.88 6.64
C LYS A 128 -2.03 -14.08 7.46
N ASN A 129 -1.99 -15.00 8.42
CA ASN A 129 -3.15 -15.39 9.21
C ASN A 129 -3.69 -14.23 10.06
N ASP A 130 -2.81 -13.39 10.62
CA ASP A 130 -3.22 -12.22 11.40
C ASP A 130 -3.85 -11.12 10.53
N ILE A 131 -3.29 -10.86 9.33
CA ILE A 131 -3.90 -9.95 8.34
C ILE A 131 -5.27 -10.49 7.91
N LYS A 132 -5.37 -11.79 7.57
CA LYS A 132 -6.63 -12.45 7.23
C LYS A 132 -7.64 -12.36 8.36
N ALA A 133 -7.24 -12.67 9.59
CA ALA A 133 -8.10 -12.63 10.76
C ALA A 133 -8.63 -11.23 11.03
N VAL A 134 -7.81 -10.18 10.88
CA VAL A 134 -8.26 -8.78 11.00
C VAL A 134 -9.29 -8.44 9.93
N ILE A 135 -9.02 -8.73 8.67
CA ILE A 135 -9.95 -8.41 7.56
C ILE A 135 -11.27 -9.19 7.75
N GLN A 136 -11.21 -10.47 8.11
CA GLN A 136 -12.40 -11.29 8.38
C GLN A 136 -13.19 -10.78 9.60
N LYS A 137 -12.50 -10.41 10.68
CA LYS A 137 -13.14 -9.94 11.91
C LYS A 137 -13.90 -8.64 11.70
N PHE A 138 -13.33 -7.71 10.94
CA PHE A 138 -13.91 -6.39 10.75
C PHE A 138 -14.80 -6.29 9.50
N TYR A 139 -14.63 -7.20 8.53
CA TYR A 139 -15.42 -7.34 7.32
C TYR A 139 -15.72 -5.98 6.65
N PRO A 140 -14.68 -5.29 6.14
CA PRO A 140 -14.82 -3.92 5.68
C PRO A 140 -15.58 -3.79 4.36
N SER A 141 -16.38 -2.73 4.20
CA SER A 141 -16.93 -2.34 2.89
C SER A 141 -15.89 -1.64 2.00
N ILE A 142 -14.95 -0.91 2.62
CA ILE A 142 -13.83 -0.23 1.97
C ILE A 142 -12.54 -0.62 2.67
N LEU A 143 -11.56 -1.12 1.91
CA LEU A 143 -10.22 -1.46 2.38
C LEU A 143 -9.21 -0.52 1.73
N VAL A 144 -8.43 0.19 2.53
CA VAL A 144 -7.32 1.03 2.07
C VAL A 144 -6.01 0.42 2.53
N THR A 145 -5.06 0.24 1.60
CA THR A 145 -3.72 -0.27 1.91
C THR A 145 -2.65 0.42 1.05
N THR A 146 -1.39 0.15 1.34
CA THR A 146 -0.26 0.60 0.52
C THR A 146 -0.18 -0.16 -0.82
N ASP A 147 0.46 0.43 -1.83
CA ASP A 147 0.92 -0.28 -3.03
C ASP A 147 2.29 0.19 -3.50
N TRP A 148 2.94 -0.61 -4.36
CA TRP A 148 4.13 -0.30 -5.19
C TRP A 148 5.11 0.72 -4.61
N ASP A 149 5.45 0.55 -3.34
CA ASP A 149 6.31 1.47 -2.62
C ASP A 149 7.74 0.92 -2.59
N ASN A 150 8.72 1.81 -2.44
CA ASN A 150 10.14 1.43 -2.47
C ASN A 150 10.60 0.72 -1.19
N HIS A 151 9.77 0.73 -0.14
CA HIS A 151 10.07 0.11 1.13
C HIS A 151 9.59 -1.36 1.18
N MET A 152 10.47 -2.28 1.59
CA MET A 152 10.20 -3.73 1.60
C MET A 152 8.93 -4.12 2.38
N ASP A 153 8.70 -3.53 3.56
CA ASP A 153 7.51 -3.83 4.37
C ASP A 153 6.21 -3.36 3.71
N HIS A 154 6.27 -2.32 2.87
CA HIS A 154 5.11 -1.83 2.12
C HIS A 154 4.74 -2.80 1.00
N LEU A 155 5.74 -3.19 0.19
CA LEU A 155 5.53 -4.17 -0.87
C LEU A 155 5.06 -5.52 -0.30
N ALA A 156 5.65 -5.96 0.82
CA ALA A 156 5.22 -7.17 1.52
C ALA A 156 3.77 -7.08 2.01
N LEU A 157 3.34 -5.93 2.54
CA LEU A 157 1.96 -5.74 2.94
C LEU A 157 1.01 -5.76 1.75
N SER A 158 1.33 -5.04 0.66
CA SER A 158 0.48 -5.00 -0.55
C SER A 158 0.24 -6.41 -1.10
N LEU A 159 1.32 -7.17 -1.32
CA LEU A 159 1.25 -8.52 -1.87
C LEU A 159 0.58 -9.52 -0.92
N MET A 160 0.77 -9.37 0.40
CA MET A 160 0.11 -10.22 1.39
C MET A 160 -1.38 -9.92 1.48
N VAL A 161 -1.80 -8.66 1.40
CA VAL A 161 -3.22 -8.29 1.34
C VAL A 161 -3.86 -8.89 0.09
N ASP A 162 -3.18 -8.89 -1.05
CA ASP A 162 -3.70 -9.54 -2.27
C ASP A 162 -3.87 -11.05 -2.10
N GLU A 163 -2.88 -11.76 -1.55
CA GLU A 163 -3.01 -13.20 -1.25
C GLU A 163 -4.18 -13.48 -0.30
N VAL A 164 -4.32 -12.68 0.76
CA VAL A 164 -5.42 -12.80 1.72
C VAL A 164 -6.76 -12.53 1.06
N LEU A 165 -6.90 -11.48 0.24
CA LEU A 165 -8.13 -11.19 -0.48
C LEU A 165 -8.48 -12.32 -1.46
N GLY A 166 -7.51 -12.88 -2.17
CA GLY A 166 -7.73 -14.04 -3.03
C GLY A 166 -8.31 -15.24 -2.28
N GLU A 167 -7.86 -15.51 -1.05
CA GLU A 167 -8.47 -16.52 -0.18
C GLU A 167 -9.90 -16.14 0.24
N LEU A 168 -10.13 -14.90 0.70
CA LEU A 168 -11.42 -14.45 1.21
C LEU A 168 -12.52 -14.40 0.13
N LEU A 169 -12.19 -13.92 -1.07
CA LEU A 169 -13.11 -13.84 -2.21
C LEU A 169 -13.51 -15.24 -2.72
N ARG A 170 -12.64 -16.23 -2.48
CA ARG A 170 -12.92 -17.63 -2.76
C ARG A 170 -13.81 -18.26 -1.71
N GLU A 171 -13.63 -17.89 -0.45
CA GLU A 171 -14.37 -18.41 0.71
C GLU A 171 -15.79 -17.82 0.86
N ASP A 172 -15.99 -16.54 0.53
CA ASP A 172 -17.26 -15.83 0.72
C ASP A 172 -17.77 -15.18 -0.57
N THR A 173 -18.92 -15.65 -1.05
CA THR A 173 -19.52 -15.15 -2.30
C THR A 173 -20.17 -13.77 -2.22
N SER A 174 -20.33 -13.25 -1.01
CA SER A 174 -20.95 -11.95 -0.76
C SER A 174 -19.94 -10.84 -0.47
N TYR A 175 -18.69 -11.21 -0.19
CA TYR A 175 -17.64 -10.26 0.14
C TYR A 175 -17.03 -9.68 -1.12
N HIS A 176 -17.28 -8.39 -1.37
CA HIS A 176 -16.72 -7.63 -2.48
C HIS A 176 -16.44 -6.20 -2.00
N PRO A 177 -15.38 -5.98 -1.22
CA PRO A 177 -15.02 -4.65 -0.74
C PRO A 177 -14.49 -3.78 -1.87
N LEU A 178 -14.62 -2.47 -1.72
CA LEU A 178 -13.85 -1.51 -2.50
C LEU A 178 -12.42 -1.49 -1.96
N VAL A 179 -11.49 -2.07 -2.72
CA VAL A 179 -10.06 -2.08 -2.37
C VAL A 179 -9.37 -0.91 -3.07
N LEU A 180 -8.86 0.02 -2.26
CA LEU A 180 -8.12 1.21 -2.70
C LEU A 180 -6.68 1.07 -2.26
N LYS A 181 -5.75 1.18 -3.21
CA LYS A 181 -4.32 1.14 -2.92
C LYS A 181 -3.63 2.44 -3.29
N ALA A 182 -2.61 2.82 -2.53
CA ALA A 182 -1.83 4.04 -2.76
C ALA A 182 -0.40 3.90 -2.26
N GLN A 183 0.53 4.63 -2.86
CA GLN A 183 1.91 4.74 -2.39
C GLN A 183 2.00 5.69 -1.19
N ALA A 184 2.95 5.46 -0.28
CA ALA A 184 3.23 6.29 0.89
C ALA A 184 4.52 7.10 0.72
N TYR A 185 5.58 6.53 0.13
CA TYR A 185 6.88 7.19 0.00
C TYR A 185 7.02 7.91 -1.32
N ASN A 186 6.87 7.17 -2.42
CA ASN A 186 6.98 7.68 -3.79
C ASN A 186 6.06 8.89 -4.00
N GLY A 187 6.65 10.03 -4.37
CA GLY A 187 5.98 11.33 -4.53
C GLY A 187 5.27 11.91 -3.30
N LYS A 188 5.44 11.30 -2.12
CA LYS A 188 4.89 11.77 -0.85
C LYS A 188 6.01 12.00 0.16
N TRP A 189 6.46 10.98 0.92
CA TRP A 189 7.63 11.14 1.81
C TRP A 189 8.93 11.52 1.09
N GLU A 190 9.03 11.13 -0.17
CA GLU A 190 10.13 11.45 -1.07
C GLU A 190 9.76 12.52 -2.11
N GLY A 191 8.50 12.99 -2.09
CA GLY A 191 7.99 13.99 -3.01
C GLY A 191 8.45 15.42 -2.75
N HIS A 192 8.11 16.30 -3.69
CA HIS A 192 8.42 17.73 -3.60
C HIS A 192 7.68 18.42 -2.46
N PRO A 193 8.29 19.42 -1.79
CA PRO A 193 7.63 20.23 -0.75
C PRO A 193 6.67 21.27 -1.37
N ASP A 194 5.58 20.79 -1.95
CA ASP A 194 4.64 21.52 -2.80
C ASP A 194 3.45 22.14 -2.03
N TYR A 195 3.35 21.99 -0.71
CA TYR A 195 2.25 22.56 0.08
C TYR A 195 1.94 24.03 -0.21
N TYR A 196 2.93 24.86 -0.50
CA TYR A 196 2.72 26.29 -0.78
C TYR A 196 2.69 26.62 -2.28
N SER A 197 2.69 25.62 -3.16
CA SER A 197 2.54 25.77 -4.60
C SER A 197 1.09 26.15 -4.95
N GLU A 198 0.90 26.72 -6.14
CA GLU A 198 -0.45 27.02 -6.66
C GLU A 198 -1.23 25.74 -7.02
N ASN A 199 -0.52 24.70 -7.46
CA ASN A 199 -1.03 23.38 -7.82
C ASN A 199 -0.51 22.34 -6.82
N ASN A 200 -1.09 22.29 -5.61
CA ASN A 200 -0.72 21.34 -4.56
C ASN A 200 -1.57 20.07 -4.64
N VAL A 201 -1.50 19.38 -5.77
CA VAL A 201 -2.19 18.09 -5.99
C VAL A 201 -1.17 16.96 -5.92
N THR A 202 -1.61 15.74 -5.63
CA THR A 202 -0.71 14.60 -5.55
C THR A 202 0.00 14.36 -6.89
N GLU A 203 1.32 14.25 -6.82
CA GLU A 203 2.22 13.85 -7.90
C GLU A 203 3.09 12.70 -7.36
N LEU A 204 3.33 11.65 -8.15
CA LEU A 204 4.18 10.51 -7.76
C LEU A 204 5.65 10.69 -8.20
N VAL A 205 6.14 11.92 -8.09
CA VAL A 205 7.49 12.32 -8.52
C VAL A 205 8.40 12.52 -7.32
N ASN A 206 9.51 11.81 -7.30
CA ASN A 206 10.50 11.92 -6.22
C ASN A 206 11.38 13.17 -6.38
N GLU A 207 11.60 13.90 -5.28
CA GLU A 207 12.40 15.13 -5.27
C GLU A 207 13.88 14.86 -5.59
N ALA A 208 14.39 13.70 -5.17
CA ALA A 208 15.81 13.38 -5.24
C ALA A 208 16.31 13.17 -6.67
N ASP A 209 15.50 12.54 -7.53
CA ASP A 209 15.87 12.10 -8.87
C ASP A 209 14.97 12.67 -9.98
N GLY A 210 13.81 13.24 -9.62
CA GLY A 210 12.81 13.75 -10.56
C GLY A 210 12.14 12.65 -11.38
N THR A 211 12.19 11.39 -10.93
CA THR A 211 11.57 10.27 -11.63
C THR A 211 10.16 10.02 -11.13
N ASP A 212 9.31 9.58 -12.06
CA ASP A 212 7.94 9.16 -11.80
C ASP A 212 7.95 7.68 -11.41
N HIS A 213 7.38 7.35 -10.25
CA HIS A 213 7.37 5.99 -9.69
C HIS A 213 6.00 5.31 -9.80
N ILE A 214 5.24 5.67 -10.83
CA ILE A 214 3.99 4.99 -11.16
C ILE A 214 4.28 3.59 -11.70
N HIS A 215 3.71 2.58 -11.04
CA HIS A 215 3.80 1.21 -11.49
C HIS A 215 2.96 0.99 -12.76
N SER A 216 3.41 0.11 -13.67
CA SER A 216 2.70 -0.19 -14.93
C SER A 216 1.26 -0.67 -14.71
N LEU A 217 1.03 -1.45 -13.65
CA LEU A 217 -0.31 -1.88 -13.21
C LEU A 217 -1.22 -0.71 -12.80
N ASP A 218 -0.65 0.42 -12.38
CA ASP A 218 -1.35 1.58 -11.82
C ASP A 218 -1.34 2.75 -12.81
N LYS A 219 -1.98 2.57 -13.99
CA LYS A 219 -2.06 3.62 -15.01
C LYS A 219 -2.58 4.93 -14.41
N TRP A 220 -1.81 6.02 -14.55
CA TRP A 220 -2.13 7.31 -13.92
C TRP A 220 -3.51 7.83 -14.30
N GLU A 221 -3.92 7.61 -15.55
CA GLU A 221 -5.19 8.04 -16.10
C GLU A 221 -6.39 7.30 -15.49
N GLU A 222 -6.16 6.11 -14.93
CA GLU A 222 -7.19 5.28 -14.28
C GLU A 222 -7.33 5.56 -12.78
N ARG A 223 -6.50 6.47 -12.23
CA ARG A 223 -6.50 6.79 -10.80
C ARG A 223 -7.83 7.38 -10.35
N ILE A 224 -8.24 7.00 -9.15
CA ILE A 224 -9.36 7.61 -8.43
C ILE A 224 -8.83 8.78 -7.62
N ARG A 225 -9.52 9.91 -7.70
CA ARG A 225 -9.20 11.12 -6.94
C ARG A 225 -10.34 11.44 -5.99
N PHE A 226 -10.00 11.72 -4.73
CA PHE A 226 -10.94 12.23 -3.74
C PHE A 226 -10.62 13.66 -3.37
N SER A 227 -11.66 14.47 -3.19
CA SER A 227 -11.53 15.81 -2.64
C SER A 227 -11.39 15.76 -1.12
N VAL A 228 -10.42 16.49 -0.56
CA VAL A 228 -10.20 16.50 0.90
C VAL A 228 -11.06 17.54 1.64
N PRO A 229 -11.38 17.30 2.93
CA PRO A 229 -12.12 18.25 3.77
C PRO A 229 -11.38 19.57 3.97
N ASP A 230 -12.09 20.67 4.23
CA ASP A 230 -11.51 22.01 4.38
C ASP A 230 -10.41 22.10 5.45
N GLN A 231 -10.54 21.31 6.52
CA GLN A 231 -9.56 21.20 7.61
C GLN A 231 -8.25 20.54 7.17
N CYS A 232 -8.25 19.76 6.09
CA CYS A 232 -7.10 19.09 5.50
C CYS A 232 -6.42 19.92 4.39
N LYS A 233 -7.04 21.02 3.91
CA LYS A 233 -6.52 21.88 2.82
C LYS A 233 -6.38 23.36 3.17
N THR A 234 -6.21 23.67 4.46
CA THR A 234 -6.09 25.05 4.93
C THR A 234 -4.86 25.76 4.32
N ALA A 235 -4.92 27.06 3.99
CA ALA A 235 -3.74 27.74 3.46
C ALA A 235 -2.60 27.90 4.48
N LEU A 236 -2.91 27.94 5.78
CA LEU A 236 -1.91 27.99 6.84
C LEU A 236 -1.67 26.58 7.40
N LEU A 237 -0.46 26.05 7.25
CA LEU A 237 -0.07 24.71 7.68
C LEU A 237 -0.39 24.46 9.16
N LYS A 238 -0.14 25.43 10.06
CA LYS A 238 -0.46 25.26 11.49
C LYS A 238 -1.95 25.05 11.81
N ARG A 239 -2.84 25.39 10.88
CA ARG A 239 -4.29 25.19 11.01
C ARG A 239 -4.74 23.83 10.46
N ASN A 240 -3.90 23.19 9.65
CA ASN A 240 -4.21 21.93 9.00
C ASN A 240 -4.29 20.80 10.02
N ILE A 241 -5.36 20.01 9.99
CA ILE A 241 -5.58 18.92 10.94
C ILE A 241 -4.56 17.78 10.74
N LEU A 242 -4.18 17.50 9.48
CA LEU A 242 -3.16 16.49 9.17
C LEU A 242 -1.79 16.92 9.67
N TYR A 243 -1.47 18.21 9.61
CA TYR A 243 -0.24 18.73 10.20
C TYR A 243 -0.22 18.63 11.73
N LYS A 244 -1.37 18.79 12.40
CA LYS A 244 -1.47 18.61 13.85
C LYS A 244 -1.24 17.14 14.25
N ALA A 245 -1.80 16.20 13.48
CA ALA A 245 -1.54 14.78 13.63
C ALA A 245 -0.05 14.43 13.37
N ALA A 246 0.52 14.93 12.28
CA ALA A 246 1.95 14.74 11.93
C ALA A 246 2.91 15.20 13.05
N LYS A 247 2.54 16.23 13.82
CA LYS A 247 3.34 16.71 14.97
C LYS A 247 3.37 15.76 16.17
N LYS A 248 2.55 14.72 16.19
CA LYS A 248 2.55 13.69 17.24
C LYS A 248 3.68 12.70 17.03
N TYR A 249 4.01 12.40 15.77
CA TYR A 249 5.16 11.59 15.38
C TYR A 249 6.49 12.34 15.48
N ARG A 250 6.93 12.59 16.71
CA ARG A 250 8.19 13.31 16.97
C ARG A 250 9.40 12.43 16.72
N SER A 251 9.29 11.13 16.96
CA SER A 251 10.38 10.16 16.72
C SER A 251 10.77 10.10 15.25
N GLN A 252 9.79 10.21 14.35
CA GLN A 252 9.98 10.22 12.90
C GLN A 252 10.08 11.63 12.30
N SER A 253 9.77 12.68 13.07
CA SER A 253 9.75 14.07 12.59
C SER A 253 8.84 14.27 11.36
N VAL A 254 7.70 13.57 11.34
CA VAL A 254 6.72 13.60 10.22
C VAL A 254 6.26 15.02 9.94
N ASP A 255 6.21 15.89 10.96
CA ASP A 255 5.86 17.30 10.79
C ASP A 255 6.78 18.06 9.82
N LEU A 256 8.04 17.65 9.69
CA LEU A 256 8.97 18.24 8.73
C LEU A 256 8.67 17.81 7.28
N LYS A 257 7.99 16.68 7.12
CA LYS A 257 7.63 16.05 5.84
C LYS A 257 6.18 16.30 5.42
N ALA A 258 5.34 16.80 6.33
CA ALA A 258 3.94 17.16 6.09
C ALA A 258 3.71 18.10 4.89
N ILE A 259 4.70 18.92 4.51
CA ILE A 259 4.56 19.80 3.34
C ILE A 259 4.73 19.11 1.98
N GLN A 260 5.04 17.81 1.98
CA GLN A 260 5.19 17.00 0.77
C GLN A 260 3.99 16.08 0.53
N PHE A 261 3.35 15.56 1.59
CA PHE A 261 2.25 14.61 1.46
C PHE A 261 0.85 15.19 1.75
N ILE A 262 0.75 16.43 2.25
CA ILE A 262 -0.56 17.08 2.44
C ILE A 262 -0.97 17.79 1.14
N ASN A 263 -1.67 17.05 0.29
CA ASN A 263 -2.18 17.53 -0.99
C ASN A 263 -3.65 17.98 -0.90
N LEU A 264 -4.14 18.57 -1.99
CA LEU A 264 -5.52 19.02 -2.16
C LEU A 264 -6.47 17.85 -2.45
N ASP A 265 -5.95 16.75 -2.94
CA ASP A 265 -6.61 15.49 -3.25
C ASP A 265 -5.96 14.31 -2.53
N MET A 266 -6.65 13.17 -2.55
CA MET A 266 -6.06 11.86 -2.29
C MET A 266 -6.22 11.00 -3.54
N VAL A 267 -5.14 10.34 -3.94
CA VAL A 267 -5.06 9.48 -5.14
C VAL A 267 -4.98 8.02 -4.73
N TYR A 268 -5.76 7.18 -5.40
CA TYR A 268 -5.76 5.72 -5.22
C TYR A 268 -5.96 4.99 -6.56
N TRP A 269 -5.54 3.74 -6.61
CA TRP A 269 -5.95 2.78 -7.62
C TRP A 269 -6.89 1.76 -7.01
N ARG A 270 -7.90 1.35 -7.79
CA ARG A 270 -8.84 0.32 -7.37
C ARG A 270 -8.36 -1.02 -7.86
N ARG A 271 -8.32 -1.98 -6.93
CA ARG A 271 -8.23 -3.41 -7.24
C ARG A 271 -9.65 -4.00 -7.25
N PRO A 272 -10.22 -4.39 -8.40
CA PRO A 272 -11.56 -4.98 -8.44
C PRO A 272 -11.58 -6.32 -7.72
N THR A 273 -12.72 -6.65 -7.10
CA THR A 273 -12.92 -7.87 -6.29
C THR A 273 -14.03 -8.75 -6.85
N GLU A 274 -14.63 -8.36 -7.98
CA GLU A 274 -15.85 -8.94 -8.52
C GLU A 274 -15.61 -10.03 -9.59
N SER A 275 -14.36 -10.44 -9.84
CA SER A 275 -14.05 -11.43 -10.86
C SER A 275 -14.70 -12.78 -10.55
N LEU A 276 -15.32 -13.37 -11.57
CA LEU A 276 -15.86 -14.72 -11.53
C LEU A 276 -14.74 -15.78 -11.51
N SER A 277 -13.51 -15.41 -11.89
CA SER A 277 -12.37 -16.34 -11.92
C SER A 277 -11.92 -16.79 -10.55
N TYR A 278 -12.06 -15.97 -9.49
CA TYR A 278 -11.54 -16.26 -8.15
C TYR A 278 -12.10 -17.55 -7.53
N ARG A 279 -13.31 -17.97 -7.97
CA ARG A 279 -13.95 -19.24 -7.60
C ARG A 279 -14.04 -20.24 -8.75
N ALA A 280 -13.57 -19.87 -9.94
CA ALA A 280 -13.59 -20.77 -11.08
C ALA A 280 -12.58 -21.91 -10.90
N LYS A 281 -12.92 -23.07 -11.45
CA LYS A 281 -11.96 -24.15 -11.63
C LYS A 281 -11.10 -23.82 -12.85
N ILE A 282 -9.80 -23.70 -12.67
CA ILE A 282 -8.84 -23.51 -13.77
C ILE A 282 -8.03 -24.79 -13.96
N GLU A 283 -8.00 -25.26 -15.21
CA GLU A 283 -7.21 -26.41 -15.64
C GLU A 283 -6.31 -25.99 -16.79
N THR A 284 -5.06 -26.44 -16.77
CA THR A 284 -4.08 -26.09 -17.80
C THR A 284 -3.54 -27.36 -18.45
N SER A 285 -3.12 -27.29 -19.71
CA SER A 285 -2.47 -28.42 -20.39
C SER A 285 -1.12 -28.78 -19.76
N SER A 286 -0.44 -27.79 -19.18
CA SER A 286 0.77 -27.93 -18.37
C SER A 286 0.97 -26.70 -17.47
N GLY A 287 2.04 -26.64 -16.68
CA GLY A 287 2.31 -25.51 -15.77
C GLY A 287 1.39 -25.48 -14.54
N ASN A 288 1.58 -24.49 -13.66
CA ASN A 288 0.83 -24.37 -12.41
C ASN A 288 -0.39 -23.45 -12.56
N ALA A 289 -1.59 -24.03 -12.63
CA ALA A 289 -2.84 -23.28 -12.75
C ALA A 289 -3.18 -22.43 -11.51
N ALA A 290 -2.57 -22.68 -10.35
CA ALA A 290 -2.93 -22.05 -9.09
C ALA A 290 -2.67 -20.53 -9.06
N TYR A 291 -1.84 -20.02 -9.96
CA TYR A 291 -1.53 -18.59 -10.04
C TYR A 291 -2.59 -17.80 -10.81
N LEU A 292 -3.34 -18.43 -11.71
CA LEU A 292 -4.19 -17.74 -12.69
C LEU A 292 -5.48 -17.13 -12.11
N ASN A 293 -5.76 -17.33 -10.82
CA ASN A 293 -6.92 -16.77 -10.13
C ASN A 293 -6.68 -16.60 -8.62
N ASP A 294 -5.44 -16.31 -8.23
CA ASP A 294 -5.07 -16.11 -6.84
C ASP A 294 -5.19 -14.66 -6.38
N PHE A 295 -5.72 -13.77 -7.24
CA PHE A 295 -5.91 -12.33 -7.06
C PHE A 295 -4.64 -11.50 -7.25
N LYS A 296 -3.45 -12.11 -7.36
CA LYS A 296 -2.19 -11.38 -7.47
C LYS A 296 -1.83 -11.16 -8.92
N CYS A 297 -1.82 -9.90 -9.36
CA CYS A 297 -1.43 -9.58 -10.73
C CYS A 297 0.08 -9.76 -10.98
N VAL A 298 0.90 -9.70 -9.93
CA VAL A 298 2.34 -9.97 -9.94
C VAL A 298 2.77 -10.49 -8.57
N ASP A 299 3.91 -11.18 -8.53
CA ASP A 299 4.58 -11.59 -7.29
C ASP A 299 6.10 -11.49 -7.46
N CYS A 300 6.83 -11.50 -6.35
CA CYS A 300 8.28 -11.32 -6.32
C CYS A 300 8.93 -12.40 -5.46
N SER A 301 10.02 -12.99 -5.96
CA SER A 301 10.81 -13.99 -5.23
C SER A 301 11.70 -13.39 -4.13
N ASP A 302 12.03 -12.09 -4.21
CA ASP A 302 12.87 -11.37 -3.25
C ASP A 302 12.51 -9.87 -3.10
N ILE A 303 11.68 -9.57 -2.10
CA ILE A 303 11.23 -8.20 -1.82
C ILE A 303 12.35 -7.30 -1.27
N ILE A 304 13.45 -7.84 -0.72
CA ILE A 304 14.52 -6.98 -0.16
C ILE A 304 15.29 -6.26 -1.27
N HIS A 305 15.53 -6.94 -2.40
CA HIS A 305 16.34 -6.42 -3.50
C HIS A 305 15.52 -6.08 -4.74
N GLY A 306 14.24 -6.46 -4.77
CA GLY A 306 13.37 -6.37 -5.94
C GLY A 306 12.31 -5.28 -5.82
N MET A 307 12.70 -4.01 -5.94
CA MET A 307 11.78 -3.08 -6.59
C MET A 307 11.79 -3.47 -8.07
N TRP A 308 10.64 -3.82 -8.65
CA TRP A 308 10.47 -4.16 -10.07
C TRP A 308 10.95 -5.54 -10.54
N VAL A 309 11.25 -6.49 -9.64
CA VAL A 309 11.55 -7.88 -10.03
C VAL A 309 10.30 -8.73 -9.82
N TYR A 310 9.54 -8.96 -10.88
CA TYR A 310 8.27 -9.73 -10.84
C TYR A 310 8.42 -11.09 -11.50
N ASP A 311 9.14 -11.98 -10.82
CA ASP A 311 9.60 -13.27 -11.35
C ASP A 311 8.88 -14.48 -10.72
N ALA A 312 7.85 -14.24 -9.90
CA ALA A 312 7.12 -15.27 -9.18
C ALA A 312 5.62 -15.24 -9.51
N GLY A 313 4.92 -16.34 -9.21
CA GLY A 313 3.46 -16.42 -9.40
C GLY A 313 3.04 -16.39 -10.87
N ILE A 314 3.84 -16.95 -11.78
CA ILE A 314 3.56 -16.94 -13.22
C ILE A 314 3.17 -18.35 -13.66
N TRP A 315 2.04 -18.48 -14.35
CA TRP A 315 1.75 -19.68 -15.11
C TRP A 315 2.55 -19.66 -16.42
N ILE A 316 3.51 -20.58 -16.54
CA ILE A 316 4.31 -20.79 -17.75
C ILE A 316 4.01 -22.20 -18.27
N PRO A 317 3.53 -22.36 -19.52
CA PRO A 317 3.36 -23.68 -20.11
C PRO A 317 4.73 -24.35 -20.30
N GLU A 318 4.79 -25.67 -20.13
CA GLU A 318 6.01 -26.44 -20.37
C GLU A 318 6.49 -26.28 -21.81
N LYS A 319 7.81 -26.27 -22.04
CA LYS A 319 8.39 -26.10 -23.39
C LYS A 319 7.90 -27.15 -24.40
N THR A 320 7.48 -28.32 -23.92
CA THR A 320 6.96 -29.43 -24.72
C THR A 320 5.44 -29.39 -24.92
N ASP A 321 4.75 -28.46 -24.27
CA ASP A 321 3.31 -28.29 -24.38
C ASP A 321 2.96 -27.60 -25.72
N ALA A 322 2.44 -28.40 -26.65
CA ALA A 322 1.98 -27.90 -27.94
C ALA A 322 0.59 -27.24 -27.87
N GLU A 323 -0.17 -27.48 -26.79
CA GLU A 323 -1.51 -26.94 -26.62
C GLU A 323 -1.49 -25.55 -25.95
N LYS A 324 -0.62 -25.33 -24.96
CA LYS A 324 -0.50 -24.07 -24.19
C LYS A 324 -1.86 -23.50 -23.81
N LYS A 325 -2.69 -24.38 -23.24
CA LYS A 325 -4.13 -24.19 -23.09
C LYS A 325 -4.49 -24.02 -21.62
N ILE A 326 -5.41 -23.10 -21.39
CA ILE A 326 -6.06 -22.83 -20.11
C ILE A 326 -7.55 -23.01 -20.30
N VAL A 327 -8.20 -23.70 -19.38
CA VAL A 327 -9.64 -23.91 -19.35
C VAL A 327 -10.16 -23.38 -18.03
N VAL A 328 -10.96 -22.33 -18.09
CA VAL A 328 -11.67 -21.74 -16.95
C VAL A 328 -13.11 -22.23 -16.97
N THR A 329 -13.54 -22.87 -15.89
CA THR A 329 -14.92 -23.32 -15.66
C THR A 329 -15.51 -22.55 -14.49
N LEU A 330 -16.45 -21.66 -14.77
CA LEU A 330 -17.17 -20.85 -13.78
C LEU A 330 -18.13 -21.72 -12.96
N GLU A 331 -18.40 -21.33 -11.72
CA GLU A 331 -19.37 -22.04 -10.84
C GLU A 331 -20.79 -22.07 -11.42
N LYS A 332 -21.14 -21.04 -12.20
CA LYS A 332 -22.46 -20.84 -12.81
C LYS A 332 -22.28 -20.18 -14.17
N LYS A 333 -23.23 -20.43 -15.07
CA LYS A 333 -23.33 -19.68 -16.33
C LYS A 333 -23.51 -18.19 -16.04
N ALA A 334 -22.70 -17.35 -16.68
CA ALA A 334 -22.72 -15.90 -16.51
C ALA A 334 -22.61 -15.19 -17.86
N ARG A 335 -23.01 -13.91 -17.91
CA ARG A 335 -22.80 -13.06 -19.08
C ARG A 335 -21.43 -12.40 -18.97
N ILE A 336 -20.43 -13.00 -19.60
CA ILE A 336 -19.08 -12.43 -19.63
C ILE A 336 -19.10 -11.16 -20.49
N ARG A 337 -18.66 -10.04 -19.93
CA ARG A 337 -18.53 -8.75 -20.64
C ARG A 337 -17.08 -8.38 -20.87
N GLU A 338 -16.20 -8.72 -19.95
CA GLU A 338 -14.78 -8.37 -20.02
C GLU A 338 -13.92 -9.51 -19.47
N ILE A 339 -12.76 -9.69 -20.09
CA ILE A 339 -11.69 -10.55 -19.58
C ILE A 339 -10.46 -9.67 -19.43
N HIS A 340 -9.85 -9.67 -18.25
CA HIS A 340 -8.61 -8.97 -17.98
C HIS A 340 -7.48 -10.00 -17.89
N LEU A 341 -6.44 -9.78 -18.68
CA LEU A 341 -5.27 -10.67 -18.75
C LEU A 341 -4.02 -9.89 -18.32
N PHE A 342 -3.18 -10.55 -17.54
CA PHE A 342 -1.92 -10.03 -17.05
C PHE A 342 -0.81 -10.99 -17.49
N GLU A 343 0.15 -10.49 -18.26
CA GLU A 343 1.27 -11.29 -18.74
C GLU A 343 2.52 -11.13 -17.87
N ASN A 344 3.45 -12.08 -18.01
CA ASN A 344 4.76 -11.99 -17.40
C ASN A 344 5.53 -10.77 -17.95
N PRO A 345 5.89 -9.76 -17.13
CA PRO A 345 6.56 -8.54 -17.60
C PRO A 345 8.07 -8.70 -17.90
N ASP A 346 8.57 -9.94 -18.01
CA ASP A 346 9.96 -10.22 -18.38
C ASP A 346 10.26 -9.68 -19.79
N GLU A 347 11.32 -8.88 -19.93
CA GLU A 347 11.67 -8.16 -21.16
C GLU A 347 11.73 -9.06 -22.41
N ASP A 348 12.10 -10.34 -22.25
CA ASP A 348 12.27 -11.30 -23.35
C ASP A 348 10.99 -12.10 -23.67
N CYS A 349 9.87 -11.85 -22.97
CA CYS A 349 8.67 -12.68 -23.01
C CYS A 349 7.41 -11.92 -23.45
N ILE A 350 6.98 -12.08 -24.71
CA ILE A 350 5.83 -11.34 -25.26
C ILE A 350 4.72 -12.32 -25.64
N ILE A 351 3.47 -12.01 -25.28
CA ILE A 351 2.29 -12.70 -25.81
C ILE A 351 1.63 -11.86 -26.91
N HIS A 352 1.93 -12.20 -28.17
CA HIS A 352 1.36 -11.49 -29.33
C HIS A 352 -0.10 -11.85 -29.59
N ARG A 353 -0.54 -13.06 -29.21
CA ARG A 353 -1.90 -13.53 -29.50
C ARG A 353 -2.38 -14.66 -28.62
N ILE A 354 -3.58 -14.49 -28.08
CA ILE A 354 -4.36 -15.53 -27.41
C ILE A 354 -5.66 -15.74 -28.18
N LYS A 355 -6.00 -17.01 -28.42
CA LYS A 355 -7.34 -17.40 -28.85
C LYS A 355 -8.19 -17.72 -27.63
N ILE A 356 -9.31 -17.03 -27.50
CA ILE A 356 -10.30 -17.22 -26.45
C ILE A 356 -11.54 -17.87 -27.08
N THR A 357 -11.91 -19.06 -26.61
CA THR A 357 -13.08 -19.82 -27.06
C THR A 357 -14.09 -19.96 -25.92
N PHE A 358 -15.33 -19.57 -26.15
CA PHE A 358 -16.41 -19.66 -25.18
C PHE A 358 -17.21 -20.95 -25.36
N GLY A 359 -17.90 -21.40 -24.31
CA GLY A 359 -18.72 -22.62 -24.34
C GLY A 359 -19.84 -22.65 -25.39
N ASN A 360 -20.25 -21.49 -25.91
CA ASN A 360 -21.21 -21.36 -27.02
C ASN A 360 -20.56 -21.44 -28.42
N GLY A 361 -19.24 -21.65 -28.50
CA GLY A 361 -18.47 -21.71 -29.75
C GLY A 361 -18.02 -20.35 -30.28
N CYS A 362 -18.33 -19.24 -29.61
CA CYS A 362 -17.77 -17.94 -29.96
C CYS A 362 -16.25 -17.95 -29.76
N VAL A 363 -15.52 -17.32 -30.68
CA VAL A 363 -14.06 -17.22 -30.65
C VAL A 363 -13.64 -15.76 -30.80
N ILE A 364 -12.70 -15.34 -29.96
CA ILE A 364 -12.02 -14.04 -30.03
C ILE A 364 -10.52 -14.31 -30.15
N HIS A 365 -9.83 -13.58 -31.01
CA HIS A 365 -8.37 -13.52 -30.99
C HIS A 365 -7.97 -12.16 -30.43
N THR A 366 -7.08 -12.15 -29.45
CA THR A 366 -6.53 -10.91 -28.90
C THR A 366 -5.53 -10.28 -29.87
N GLY A 367 -5.21 -9.00 -29.67
CA GLY A 367 -3.93 -8.47 -30.11
C GLY A 367 -2.81 -8.86 -29.14
N GLU A 368 -1.67 -8.20 -29.28
CA GLU A 368 -0.58 -8.25 -28.32
C GLU A 368 -1.08 -7.78 -26.94
N LEU A 369 -0.64 -8.47 -25.89
CA LEU A 369 -0.89 -8.06 -24.52
C LEU A 369 0.05 -6.90 -24.14
N ASN A 370 -0.24 -6.22 -23.03
CA ASN A 370 0.61 -5.14 -22.56
C ASN A 370 1.85 -5.72 -21.84
N HIS A 371 2.99 -5.64 -22.53
CA HIS A 371 4.27 -6.23 -22.11
C HIS A 371 4.82 -5.71 -20.77
N ASP A 372 4.38 -4.54 -20.33
CA ASP A 372 4.76 -3.97 -19.04
C ASP A 372 4.10 -4.68 -17.85
N GLY A 373 3.41 -5.80 -18.08
CA GLY A 373 2.61 -6.54 -17.11
C GLY A 373 1.30 -5.85 -16.75
N SER A 374 1.01 -4.69 -17.35
CA SER A 374 -0.24 -3.99 -17.09
C SER A 374 -1.43 -4.74 -17.65
N ARG A 375 -2.60 -4.45 -17.09
CA ARG A 375 -3.84 -5.10 -17.48
C ARG A 375 -4.14 -4.94 -18.98
N THR A 376 -4.33 -6.07 -19.66
CA THR A 376 -4.92 -6.11 -21.01
C THR A 376 -6.41 -6.39 -20.92
N VAL A 377 -7.25 -5.44 -21.37
CA VAL A 377 -8.72 -5.55 -21.29
C VAL A 377 -9.28 -6.06 -22.61
N ILE A 378 -9.87 -7.25 -22.59
CA ILE A 378 -10.59 -7.84 -23.72
C ILE A 378 -12.09 -7.64 -23.52
N LYS A 379 -12.70 -6.78 -24.34
CA LYS A 379 -14.15 -6.60 -24.36
C LYS A 379 -14.80 -7.76 -25.10
N VAL A 380 -15.78 -8.39 -24.47
CA VAL A 380 -16.50 -9.55 -24.99
C VAL A 380 -17.81 -9.06 -25.63
N PRO A 381 -18.11 -9.44 -26.88
CA PRO A 381 -19.36 -9.05 -27.53
C PRO A 381 -20.56 -9.68 -26.81
N GLU A 382 -21.74 -9.07 -26.97
CA GLU A 382 -22.95 -9.60 -26.36
C GLU A 382 -23.21 -11.04 -26.83
N MET A 383 -23.34 -11.96 -25.87
CA MET A 383 -23.52 -13.39 -26.12
C MET A 383 -24.38 -14.06 -25.03
N GLU A 384 -24.83 -15.28 -25.33
CA GLU A 384 -25.54 -16.12 -24.36
C GLU A 384 -24.67 -16.47 -23.15
N LEU A 385 -25.33 -16.79 -22.03
CA LEU A 385 -24.64 -17.17 -20.79
C LEU A 385 -23.75 -18.39 -21.02
N THR A 386 -22.51 -18.31 -20.56
CA THR A 386 -21.52 -19.39 -20.64
C THR A 386 -20.90 -19.64 -19.28
N GLU A 387 -20.49 -20.88 -19.03
CA GLU A 387 -19.73 -21.29 -17.84
C GLU A 387 -18.31 -21.71 -18.18
N ARG A 388 -17.95 -21.75 -19.47
CA ARG A 388 -16.65 -22.22 -19.94
C ARG A 388 -15.97 -21.18 -20.82
N VAL A 389 -14.72 -20.92 -20.53
CA VAL A 389 -13.79 -20.10 -21.32
C VAL A 389 -12.49 -20.88 -21.49
N GLU A 390 -12.02 -21.00 -22.72
CA GLU A 390 -10.75 -21.64 -23.05
C GLU A 390 -9.82 -20.60 -23.66
N LEU A 391 -8.58 -20.53 -23.19
CA LEU A 391 -7.55 -19.64 -23.70
C LEU A 391 -6.40 -20.50 -24.24
N VAL A 392 -5.92 -20.17 -25.43
CA VAL A 392 -4.78 -20.83 -26.08
C VAL A 392 -3.78 -19.76 -26.51
N LEU A 393 -2.55 -19.87 -26.03
CA LEU A 393 -1.44 -18.98 -26.42
C LEU A 393 -0.95 -19.41 -27.81
N GLU A 394 -1.42 -18.71 -28.85
CA GLU A 394 -1.15 -19.06 -30.26
C GLU A 394 0.22 -18.55 -30.73
N GLU A 395 0.58 -17.34 -30.33
CA GLU A 395 1.79 -16.64 -30.78
C GLU A 395 2.47 -15.99 -29.58
N VAL A 396 3.66 -16.49 -29.24
CA VAL A 396 4.45 -16.06 -28.08
C VAL A 396 5.93 -15.97 -28.45
N GLU A 397 6.63 -15.02 -27.84
CA GLU A 397 8.08 -14.88 -27.84
C GLU A 397 8.61 -15.11 -26.42
N GLY A 398 9.81 -15.68 -26.29
CA GLY A 398 10.40 -15.96 -24.98
C GLY A 398 10.00 -17.31 -24.38
N SER A 399 10.86 -17.85 -23.53
CA SER A 399 10.66 -19.18 -22.93
C SER A 399 9.87 -19.17 -21.63
N ALA A 400 9.63 -17.99 -21.07
CA ALA A 400 8.82 -17.75 -19.87
C ALA A 400 7.54 -16.95 -20.19
N ALA A 401 7.12 -16.91 -21.46
CA ALA A 401 5.85 -16.32 -21.87
C ALA A 401 4.69 -17.05 -21.20
N GLY A 402 3.93 -16.31 -20.41
CA GLY A 402 2.97 -16.85 -19.48
C GLY A 402 2.05 -15.76 -18.94
N LEU A 403 1.05 -16.19 -18.18
CA LEU A 403 0.08 -15.30 -17.55
C LEU A 403 0.26 -15.34 -16.04
N THR A 404 0.15 -14.19 -15.39
CA THR A 404 0.15 -14.09 -13.92
C THR A 404 -1.26 -14.25 -13.38
N GLU A 405 -2.26 -13.62 -14.01
CA GLU A 405 -3.65 -13.63 -13.53
C GLU A 405 -4.64 -13.58 -14.70
N ILE A 406 -5.80 -14.23 -14.53
CA ILE A 406 -6.96 -14.14 -15.43
C ILE A 406 -8.17 -13.70 -14.63
N GLU A 407 -8.80 -12.63 -15.07
CA GLU A 407 -10.02 -12.13 -14.44
C GLU A 407 -11.17 -12.06 -15.44
N ILE A 408 -12.35 -12.49 -15.02
CA ILE A 408 -13.53 -12.61 -15.87
C ILE A 408 -14.68 -11.87 -15.20
N TYR A 409 -15.18 -10.83 -15.85
CA TYR A 409 -16.19 -9.95 -15.28
C TYR A 409 -17.50 -10.02 -16.05
N GLU A 410 -18.59 -10.19 -15.29
CA GLU A 410 -19.94 -9.89 -15.76
C GLU A 410 -20.28 -8.41 -15.58
N THR A 411 -19.85 -7.81 -14.47
CA THR A 411 -19.94 -6.38 -14.18
C THR A 411 -18.89 -6.05 -13.13
N ILE A 412 -18.26 -4.89 -13.26
CA ILE A 412 -17.43 -4.29 -12.22
C ILE A 412 -18.31 -3.20 -11.60
N ARG A 413 -18.51 -3.23 -10.27
CA ARG A 413 -19.35 -2.21 -9.59
C ARG A 413 -18.77 -0.84 -9.80
N GLU A 414 -19.57 0.20 -9.85
CA GLU A 414 -19.04 1.56 -9.89
C GLU A 414 -18.61 1.99 -8.49
N ILE A 415 -17.66 2.92 -8.39
CA ILE A 415 -17.17 3.37 -7.07
C ILE A 415 -18.26 4.10 -6.27
N GLU A 416 -19.21 4.71 -6.96
CA GLU A 416 -20.38 5.39 -6.42
C GLU A 416 -21.39 4.43 -5.77
N ASP A 417 -21.27 3.11 -6.03
CA ASP A 417 -22.09 2.10 -5.35
C ASP A 417 -21.71 1.93 -3.87
N TYR A 418 -20.56 2.47 -3.45
CA TYR A 418 -20.05 2.41 -2.08
C TYR A 418 -20.36 3.69 -1.30
N ARG A 419 -20.50 3.57 0.03
CA ARG A 419 -20.60 4.74 0.92
C ARG A 419 -19.21 5.37 1.11
N LEU A 420 -18.87 6.32 0.26
CA LEU A 420 -17.54 6.92 0.23
C LEU A 420 -17.28 7.89 1.40
N PRO A 421 -16.11 7.82 2.06
CA PRO A 421 -15.73 8.72 3.16
C PRO A 421 -15.41 10.15 2.70
N LEU A 422 -15.14 10.33 1.41
CA LEU A 422 -14.85 11.60 0.76
C LEU A 422 -15.59 11.68 -0.58
N PRO A 423 -15.94 12.89 -1.05
CA PRO A 423 -16.49 13.06 -2.38
C PRO A 423 -15.43 12.83 -3.46
N LEU A 424 -15.83 12.22 -4.57
CA LEU A 424 -14.99 12.06 -5.76
C LEU A 424 -14.63 13.43 -6.35
N TRP A 425 -13.43 13.50 -6.90
CA TRP A 425 -12.92 14.65 -7.61
C TRP A 425 -13.07 14.41 -9.12
N ASN A 426 -14.12 14.99 -9.72
CA ASN A 426 -14.46 14.71 -11.12
C ASN A 426 -13.79 15.67 -12.13
N GLU A 427 -13.38 16.87 -11.70
CA GLU A 427 -12.58 17.82 -12.50
C GLU A 427 -11.76 18.67 -11.55
N THR A 428 -10.51 19.04 -11.90
CA THR A 428 -9.77 20.10 -11.19
C THR A 428 -10.53 21.40 -11.36
N PRO A 429 -11.25 21.92 -10.34
CA PRO A 429 -11.93 23.19 -10.51
C PRO A 429 -10.87 24.24 -10.87
N GLU A 430 -11.12 25.05 -11.91
CA GLU A 430 -10.21 26.13 -12.35
C GLU A 430 -9.79 27.09 -11.21
N ASN A 431 -10.46 27.00 -10.05
CA ASN A 431 -10.21 27.76 -8.83
C ASN A 431 -10.09 26.91 -7.55
N TYR A 432 -9.61 25.66 -7.59
CA TYR A 432 -9.35 24.88 -6.37
C TYR A 432 -8.07 25.35 -5.68
N ARG A 433 -8.20 26.52 -5.04
CA ARG A 433 -7.11 27.21 -4.37
C ARG A 433 -7.24 27.02 -2.87
N LYS A 434 -6.11 26.91 -2.18
CA LYS A 434 -6.08 26.95 -0.72
C LYS A 434 -6.75 28.24 -0.22
N ILE A 435 -7.67 28.10 0.74
CA ILE A 435 -8.39 29.23 1.33
C ILE A 435 -7.46 29.98 2.30
N GLY A 436 -6.96 31.18 1.95
CA GLY A 436 -6.28 32.04 2.93
C GLY A 436 -5.42 33.21 2.41
N ASN A 437 -4.66 33.80 3.35
CA ASN A 437 -3.89 35.03 3.16
C ASN A 437 -2.45 34.72 2.67
N PHE A 438 -2.15 35.10 1.43
CA PHE A 438 -0.86 34.88 0.76
C PHE A 438 0.36 35.37 1.55
N TYR A 439 0.21 36.51 2.26
CA TYR A 439 1.29 37.05 3.10
C TYR A 439 1.57 36.16 4.32
N GLY A 440 0.50 35.67 4.96
CA GLY A 440 0.59 34.74 6.09
C GLY A 440 1.27 33.42 5.69
N CYS A 441 0.89 32.86 4.54
CA CYS A 441 1.50 31.65 3.98
C CYS A 441 3.00 31.85 3.71
N ARG A 442 3.40 32.98 3.13
CA ARG A 442 4.81 33.27 2.84
C ARG A 442 5.66 33.40 4.12
N MET A 443 5.09 33.98 5.19
CA MET A 443 5.76 34.02 6.49
C MET A 443 5.88 32.63 7.12
N GLU A 444 4.81 31.83 7.07
CA GLU A 444 4.82 30.46 7.61
C GLU A 444 5.77 29.54 6.85
N GLN A 445 5.83 29.65 5.53
CA GLN A 445 6.80 28.92 4.71
C GLN A 445 8.24 29.27 5.09
N LYS A 446 8.57 30.57 5.27
CA LYS A 446 9.90 31.00 5.73
C LYS A 446 10.19 30.50 7.14
N TRP A 447 9.21 30.58 8.04
CA TRP A 447 9.33 30.10 9.41
C TRP A 447 9.56 28.59 9.45
N PHE A 448 8.79 27.82 8.68
CA PHE A 448 8.94 26.38 8.55
C PHE A 448 10.35 26.02 8.05
N LYS A 449 10.80 26.64 6.96
CA LYS A 449 12.18 26.46 6.45
C LYS A 449 13.24 26.75 7.52
N PHE A 450 13.05 27.81 8.31
CA PHE A 450 13.96 28.13 9.41
C PHE A 450 13.93 27.08 10.53
N VAL A 451 12.75 26.61 10.93
CA VAL A 451 12.59 25.57 11.97
C VAL A 451 13.19 24.25 11.49
N SER A 452 12.90 23.81 10.27
CA SER A 452 13.46 22.59 9.68
C SER A 452 14.98 22.67 9.59
N PHE A 453 15.52 23.80 9.12
CA PHE A 453 16.97 24.04 9.12
C PHE A 453 17.54 23.99 10.54
N GLY A 454 16.87 24.62 11.50
CA GLY A 454 17.26 24.64 12.90
C GLY A 454 17.31 23.24 13.52
N ARG A 455 16.25 22.45 13.37
CA ARG A 455 16.14 21.08 13.90
C ARG A 455 17.11 20.10 13.25
N VAL A 456 17.61 20.38 12.05
CA VAL A 456 18.60 19.50 11.39
C VAL A 456 20.04 19.96 11.62
N ARG A 457 20.28 21.29 11.74
CA ARG A 457 21.65 21.85 11.75
C ARG A 457 22.06 22.63 12.98
N LEU A 458 21.14 23.26 13.71
CA LEU A 458 21.48 24.20 14.81
C LEU A 458 21.15 23.64 16.20
N TRP A 459 19.97 23.05 16.34
CA TRP A 459 19.44 22.50 17.58
C TRP A 459 18.74 21.16 17.29
N PRO A 460 19.50 20.11 16.94
CA PRO A 460 18.90 18.81 16.71
C PRO A 460 18.14 18.32 17.93
N ASP A 461 16.94 17.81 17.68
CA ASP A 461 16.16 17.19 18.75
C ASP A 461 16.77 15.84 19.16
N LYS A 462 16.27 15.31 20.28
CA LYS A 462 16.77 14.07 20.87
C LYS A 462 16.65 12.89 19.89
N TYR A 463 15.57 12.80 19.13
CA TYR A 463 15.33 11.67 18.22
C TYR A 463 16.29 11.72 17.03
N PHE A 464 16.49 12.91 16.45
CA PHE A 464 17.49 13.11 15.39
C PHE A 464 18.90 12.69 15.85
N LEU A 465 19.29 13.08 17.06
CA LEU A 465 20.59 12.69 17.62
C LEU A 465 20.70 11.18 17.88
N MET A 466 19.61 10.54 18.34
CA MET A 466 19.57 9.10 18.59
C MET A 466 19.68 8.28 17.31
N LYS A 467 19.07 8.75 16.21
CA LYS A 467 19.21 8.14 14.88
C LYS A 467 20.61 8.33 14.30
N ARG A 468 21.20 9.52 14.47
CA ARG A 468 22.54 9.84 13.95
C ARG A 468 23.67 9.13 14.71
N TYR A 469 23.50 8.88 16.00
CA TYR A 469 24.51 8.24 16.85
C TYR A 469 23.92 7.04 17.62
N PRO A 470 23.51 5.98 16.91
CA PRO A 470 22.83 4.84 17.50
C PRO A 470 23.73 4.07 18.47
N GLU A 471 25.06 4.14 18.35
CA GLU A 471 26.02 3.51 19.26
C GLU A 471 26.12 4.18 20.64
N LEU A 472 25.57 5.38 20.83
CA LEU A 472 25.52 6.06 22.14
C LEU A 472 24.38 5.53 23.04
N LYS A 473 23.91 4.30 22.81
CA LYS A 473 22.58 3.80 23.21
C LYS A 473 22.37 3.45 24.70
N GLU A 474 21.07 3.43 25.02
CA GLU A 474 20.34 2.64 26.03
C GLU A 474 20.06 3.20 27.44
N LYS A 475 20.38 4.45 27.76
CA LYS A 475 19.74 5.12 28.91
C LYS A 475 19.24 6.50 28.52
N GLU A 476 18.00 6.81 28.92
CA GLU A 476 17.43 8.17 28.94
C GLU A 476 18.19 9.06 29.94
N SER A 477 19.51 9.17 29.81
CA SER A 477 20.31 10.04 30.65
C SER A 477 20.57 11.35 29.91
N PHE A 478 20.33 12.45 30.61
CA PHE A 478 20.69 13.80 30.19
C PHE A 478 22.15 13.87 29.66
N LEU A 479 23.06 13.09 30.27
CA LEU A 479 24.46 13.00 29.85
C LEU A 479 24.66 12.46 28.42
N VAL A 480 23.88 11.46 28.01
CA VAL A 480 24.01 10.84 26.68
C VAL A 480 23.56 11.81 25.59
N PHE A 481 22.45 12.52 25.82
CA PHE A 481 21.99 13.58 24.92
C PHE A 481 23.07 14.65 24.71
N TRP A 482 23.66 15.17 25.79
CA TRP A 482 24.71 16.19 25.67
C TRP A 482 25.98 15.65 25.00
N LYS A 483 26.37 14.40 25.23
CA LYS A 483 27.48 13.77 24.49
C LYS A 483 27.21 13.73 22.98
N ALA A 484 26.02 13.28 22.57
CA ALA A 484 25.62 13.27 21.17
C ALA A 484 25.57 14.68 20.58
N TYR A 485 25.03 15.64 21.33
CA TYR A 485 24.96 17.04 20.93
C TYR A 485 26.35 17.68 20.78
N PHE A 486 27.26 17.50 21.73
CA PHE A 486 28.63 18.01 21.62
C PHE A 486 29.41 17.37 20.48
N ARG A 487 29.23 16.06 20.24
CA ARG A 487 29.81 15.37 19.08
C ARG A 487 29.29 15.98 17.77
N PHE A 488 27.98 16.19 17.66
CA PHE A 488 27.37 16.86 16.52
C PHE A 488 27.92 18.27 16.29
N VAL A 489 27.99 19.10 17.34
CA VAL A 489 28.54 20.46 17.28
C VAL A 489 30.01 20.44 16.84
N SER A 490 30.82 19.51 17.38
CA SER A 490 32.22 19.35 17.01
C SER A 490 32.40 18.98 15.53
N GLU A 491 31.61 18.03 15.01
CA GLU A 491 31.60 17.65 13.59
C GLU A 491 31.27 18.88 12.72
N LYS A 492 30.24 19.65 13.07
CA LYS A 492 29.84 20.86 12.32
C LYS A 492 30.90 21.96 12.35
N LEU A 493 31.57 22.16 13.47
CA LEU A 493 32.69 23.12 13.57
C LEU A 493 33.89 22.67 12.74
N SER A 494 34.10 21.36 12.55
CA SER A 494 35.17 20.82 11.71
C SER A 494 34.86 20.92 10.21
N GLU A 495 33.60 20.75 9.79
CA GLU A 495 33.14 20.96 8.41
C GLU A 495 33.34 22.41 7.97
N LYS A 496 33.02 23.38 8.86
CA LYS A 496 33.24 24.82 8.61
C LYS A 496 34.71 25.24 8.48
N LYS A 497 35.67 24.41 8.91
CA LYS A 497 37.11 24.67 8.74
C LYS A 497 37.67 24.09 7.43
N LYS A 498 36.90 23.27 6.71
CA LYS A 498 37.28 22.64 5.44
C LYS A 498 36.64 23.31 4.20
N GLN A 499 35.67 24.19 4.42
CA GLN A 499 35.21 25.22 3.46
C GLN A 499 35.96 26.51 3.73
#